data_AF-A0A380P6Q3-F1
#
_entry.id   AF-A0A380P6Q3-F1
#
_cell.length_a   1.000
_cell.length_b   1.000
_cell.length_c   1.000
_cell.angle_alpha   90.00
_cell.angle_beta   90.00
_cell.angle_gamma   90.00
#
_symmetry.space_group_name_H-M   'P 1'
#
loop_
_entity.id
_entity.type
_entity.pdbx_description
1 polymer ?
#
loop_
_entity_poly.entity_id
_entity_poly.type
_entity_poly.pdbx_seq_one_letter_code
_entity_poly.pdbx_strand_id
1 'polypeptide(L)'
;MYGFEYKKSGDALKSGHETYSDDELNTLIDYNRYMIQHIAERILQGSFPLQPFRDKQATGLQHSDYLPVMFFDAMLGNKYHDISQLPSDRNGALEAMHRKMTEPDSTEEDNQ
;
A
#
# COMPACT_ATOMS: atom_id res chain seq x y z
N MET A 1 -6.32 11.85 20.48
CA MET A 1 -7.67 11.30 20.70
C MET A 1 -8.41 11.49 19.39
N TYR A 2 -8.59 10.43 18.61
CA TYR A 2 -9.02 10.54 17.21
C TYR A 2 -10.54 10.34 17.09
N GLY A 3 -11.25 11.38 16.65
CA GLY A 3 -12.60 11.27 16.09
C GLY A 3 -13.75 10.81 17.01
N PHE A 4 -13.71 11.11 18.31
CA PHE A 4 -14.85 10.86 19.22
C PHE A 4 -15.52 12.18 19.61
N GLU A 5 -16.78 12.36 19.21
CA GLU A 5 -17.64 13.38 19.82
C GLU A 5 -18.44 12.74 20.96
N TYR A 6 -18.38 13.34 22.14
CA TYR A 6 -19.12 12.89 23.31
C TYR A 6 -20.32 13.81 23.57
N LYS A 7 -21.47 13.23 23.92
CA LYS A 7 -22.60 13.99 24.46
C LYS A 7 -22.21 14.57 25.82
N LYS A 8 -22.89 15.64 26.22
CA LYS A 8 -22.76 16.20 27.59
C LYS A 8 -23.11 15.18 28.70
N SER A 9 -23.81 14.08 28.38
CA SER A 9 -24.10 12.95 29.27
C SER A 9 -22.95 11.95 29.42
N GLY A 10 -21.88 12.06 28.63
CA GLY A 10 -20.78 11.09 28.58
C GLY A 10 -20.98 9.97 27.55
N ASP A 11 -22.15 9.87 26.93
CA ASP A 11 -22.40 8.90 25.87
C ASP A 11 -21.72 9.31 24.56
N ALA A 12 -21.07 8.39 23.87
CA ALA A 12 -20.52 8.63 22.54
C ALA A 12 -21.65 8.99 21.55
N LEU A 13 -21.48 10.07 20.78
CA LEU A 13 -22.28 10.32 19.59
C LEU A 13 -21.90 9.26 18.55
N LYS A 14 -22.89 8.70 17.84
CA LYS A 14 -22.66 7.69 16.81
C LYS A 14 -21.54 8.16 15.88
N SER A 15 -20.46 7.39 15.92
CA SER A 15 -19.25 7.51 15.12
C SER A 15 -19.63 7.73 13.65
N GLY A 16 -19.12 8.80 13.06
CA GLY A 16 -19.19 8.97 11.61
C GLY A 16 -18.36 7.89 10.92
N HIS A 17 -18.47 7.81 9.59
CA HIS A 17 -17.68 6.91 8.75
C HIS A 17 -16.14 7.17 8.80
N GLU A 18 -15.71 8.14 9.61
CA GLU A 18 -14.33 8.61 9.76
C GLU A 18 -13.67 8.20 11.08
N THR A 19 -14.38 7.52 11.98
CA THR A 19 -13.77 7.00 13.22
C THR A 19 -13.18 5.61 12.95
N TYR A 20 -11.99 5.35 13.51
CA TYR A 20 -11.31 4.05 13.48
C TYR A 20 -11.33 3.41 14.87
N SER A 21 -11.44 2.08 14.94
CA SER A 21 -11.21 1.34 16.17
C SER A 21 -9.71 1.29 16.51
N ASP A 22 -9.38 0.99 17.76
CA ASP A 22 -7.98 0.83 18.16
C ASP A 22 -7.30 -0.31 17.38
N ASP A 23 -8.02 -1.40 17.09
CA ASP A 23 -7.50 -2.52 16.30
C ASP A 23 -7.22 -2.13 14.84
N GLU A 24 -8.08 -1.31 14.23
CA GLU A 24 -7.87 -0.77 12.88
C GLU A 24 -6.64 0.16 12.85
N LEU A 25 -6.47 1.01 13.87
CA LEU A 25 -5.31 1.88 13.99
C LEU A 25 -4.01 1.10 14.19
N ASN A 26 -4.03 0.07 15.04
CA ASN A 26 -2.88 -0.81 15.25
C ASN A 26 -2.48 -1.49 13.94
N THR A 27 -3.46 -1.97 13.16
CA THR A 27 -3.23 -2.58 11.85
C THR A 27 -2.53 -1.61 10.88
N LEU A 28 -2.96 -0.34 10.84
CA LEU A 28 -2.32 0.69 10.00
C LEU A 28 -0.87 0.94 10.41
N ILE A 29 -0.60 1.03 11.72
CA ILE A 29 0.74 1.27 12.27
C ILE A 29 1.67 0.10 11.98
N ASP A 30 1.19 -1.12 12.22
CA ASP A 30 1.97 -2.34 12.02
C ASP A 30 2.28 -2.55 10.53
N TYR A 31 1.29 -2.33 9.66
CA TYR A 31 1.48 -2.40 8.21
C TYR A 31 2.50 -1.37 7.71
N ASN A 32 2.43 -0.13 8.22
CA ASN A 32 3.41 0.90 7.86
C ASN A 32 4.83 0.51 8.28
N ARG A 33 4.99 -0.01 9.50
CA ARG A 33 6.28 -0.50 10.01
C ARG A 33 6.82 -1.64 9.17
N TYR A 34 5.97 -2.63 8.85
CA TYR A 34 6.31 -3.75 7.98
C TYR A 34 6.80 -3.25 6.61
N MET A 35 6.05 -2.36 5.94
CA MET A 35 6.42 -1.85 4.63
C MET A 35 7.75 -1.08 4.64
N ILE A 36 8.02 -0.29 5.68
CA ILE A 36 9.30 0.42 5.82
C ILE A 36 10.46 -0.56 5.94
N GLN A 37 10.33 -1.56 6.83
CA GLN A 37 11.37 -2.58 7.03
C GLN A 37 11.61 -3.38 5.75
N HIS A 38 10.54 -3.83 5.11
CA HIS A 38 10.60 -4.61 3.88
C HIS A 38 11.26 -3.84 2.72
N ILE A 39 10.90 -2.57 2.51
CA ILE A 39 11.51 -1.74 1.46
C ILE A 39 12.99 -1.49 1.78
N ALA A 40 13.33 -1.22 3.05
CA ALA A 40 14.71 -1.02 3.46
C ALA A 40 15.58 -2.26 3.20
N GLU A 41 15.08 -3.46 3.52
CA GLU A 41 15.77 -4.72 3.24
C GLU A 41 16.05 -4.89 1.73
N ARG A 42 15.06 -4.63 0.87
CA ARG A 42 15.24 -4.72 -0.59
C ARG A 42 16.27 -3.73 -1.11
N ILE A 43 16.25 -2.48 -0.62
CA ILE A 43 17.25 -1.47 -0.97
C ILE A 43 18.65 -1.94 -0.55
N LEU A 44 18.80 -2.47 0.66
CA LEU A 44 20.09 -2.96 1.18
C LEU A 44 20.61 -4.19 0.42
N GLN A 45 19.71 -5.02 -0.11
CA GLN A 45 20.04 -6.13 -1.01
C GLN A 45 20.39 -5.67 -2.43
N GLY A 46 20.22 -4.38 -2.75
CA GLY A 46 20.41 -3.85 -4.11
C GLY A 46 19.28 -4.23 -5.08
N SER A 47 18.12 -4.64 -4.58
CA SER A 47 16.95 -5.00 -5.37
C SER A 47 16.11 -3.76 -5.66
N PHE A 48 16.09 -3.33 -6.93
CA PHE A 48 15.31 -2.19 -7.41
C PHE A 48 14.37 -2.62 -8.55
N PRO A 49 13.28 -3.35 -8.24
CA PRO A 49 12.33 -3.76 -9.28
C PRO A 49 11.72 -2.53 -9.96
N LEU A 50 11.79 -2.47 -11.28
CA LEU A 50 11.19 -1.39 -12.04
C LEU A 50 9.69 -1.67 -12.26
N GLN A 51 8.89 -1.31 -11.26
CA GLN A 51 7.43 -1.53 -11.24
C GLN A 51 6.68 -0.22 -10.91
N PRO A 52 6.64 0.74 -11.85
CA PRO A 52 5.92 1.98 -11.64
C PRO A 52 4.42 1.71 -11.44
N PHE A 53 3.76 2.50 -10.60
CA PHE A 53 2.33 2.32 -10.36
C PHE A 53 1.51 2.70 -11.60
N ARG A 54 0.32 2.11 -11.71
CA ARG A 54 -0.76 2.58 -12.58
C ARG A 54 -2.03 2.71 -11.77
N ASP A 55 -2.63 3.90 -11.78
CA ASP A 55 -3.97 4.17 -11.27
C ASP A 55 -4.84 4.68 -12.42
N LYS A 56 -5.65 3.78 -12.99
CA LYS A 56 -6.46 4.04 -14.18
C LYS A 56 -5.60 4.57 -15.34
N GLN A 57 -5.61 5.88 -15.58
CA GLN A 57 -4.86 6.55 -16.64
C GLN A 57 -3.56 7.22 -16.14
N ALA A 58 -3.40 7.38 -14.83
CA ALA A 58 -2.20 7.97 -14.22
C ALA A 58 -1.16 6.88 -14.00
N THR A 59 0.10 7.18 -14.31
CA THR A 59 1.23 6.27 -14.05
C THR A 59 2.33 6.96 -13.29
N GLY A 60 3.13 6.19 -12.54
CA GLY A 60 4.31 6.70 -11.85
C GLY A 60 5.42 7.21 -12.76
N LEU A 61 5.28 7.03 -14.08
CA LEU A 61 6.22 7.49 -15.09
C LEU A 61 5.82 8.81 -15.75
N GLN A 62 4.56 9.24 -15.64
CA GLN A 62 4.02 10.39 -16.36
C GLN A 62 4.79 11.70 -16.10
N HIS A 63 5.40 11.83 -14.92
CA HIS A 63 6.16 13.01 -14.49
C HIS A 63 7.56 12.65 -13.98
N SER A 64 8.15 11.54 -14.44
CA SER A 64 9.48 11.11 -14.01
C SER A 64 10.57 11.73 -14.87
N ASP A 65 11.49 12.48 -14.26
CA ASP A 65 12.70 12.99 -14.92
C ASP A 65 13.68 11.87 -15.35
N TYR A 66 13.48 10.66 -14.82
CA TYR A 66 14.34 9.50 -15.07
C TYR A 66 13.83 8.60 -16.21
N LEU A 67 12.76 8.98 -16.91
CA LEU A 67 12.23 8.25 -18.07
C LEU A 67 13.32 7.78 -19.06
N PRO A 68 14.30 8.62 -19.47
CA PRO A 68 15.30 8.21 -20.46
C PRO A 68 16.25 7.11 -19.99
N VAL A 69 16.38 6.89 -18.69
CA VAL A 69 17.32 5.92 -18.10
C VAL A 69 16.62 4.72 -17.47
N MET A 70 15.30 4.77 -17.30
CA MET A 70 14.52 3.67 -16.72
C MET A 70 14.35 2.49 -17.70
N PHE A 71 14.38 2.72 -19.02
CA PHE A 71 14.13 1.68 -20.04
C PHE A 71 12.84 0.86 -19.81
N PHE A 72 11.83 1.47 -19.18
CA PHE A 72 10.54 0.83 -18.97
C PHE A 72 9.74 0.82 -20.28
N ASP A 73 9.40 -0.39 -20.73
CA ASP A 73 8.54 -0.60 -21.88
C ASP A 73 7.54 -1.72 -21.60
N ALA A 74 6.25 -1.35 -21.53
CA ALA A 74 5.16 -2.28 -21.27
C ALA A 74 4.84 -3.22 -22.44
N MET A 75 5.22 -2.84 -23.67
CA MET A 75 5.07 -3.69 -24.86
C MET A 75 6.17 -4.76 -24.92
N LEU A 76 7.32 -4.52 -24.28
CA LEU A 76 8.44 -5.46 -24.20
C LEU A 76 8.44 -6.31 -22.92
N GLY A 77 7.31 -6.34 -22.20
CA GLY A 77 7.11 -7.25 -21.07
C GLY A 77 7.29 -6.64 -19.67
N ASN A 78 7.70 -5.37 -19.56
CA ASN A 78 7.69 -4.71 -18.25
C ASN A 78 6.24 -4.53 -17.77
N LYS A 79 6.01 -4.66 -16.46
CA LYS A 79 4.66 -4.62 -15.88
C LYS A 79 4.52 -3.42 -14.95
N TYR A 80 3.39 -2.73 -15.10
CA TYR A 80 2.96 -1.73 -14.12
C TYR A 80 2.47 -2.43 -12.85
N HIS A 81 2.70 -1.80 -11.69
CA HIS A 81 2.01 -2.15 -10.45
C HIS A 81 0.62 -1.50 -10.47
N ASP A 82 -0.40 -2.25 -10.86
CA ASP A 82 -1.75 -1.72 -10.97
C ASP A 82 -2.40 -1.59 -9.58
N ILE A 83 -2.52 -0.34 -9.12
CA ILE A 83 -3.11 -0.02 -7.82
C ILE A 83 -4.61 0.26 -7.90
N SER A 84 -5.16 0.37 -9.11
CA SER A 84 -6.60 0.58 -9.30
C SER A 84 -7.43 -0.66 -8.94
N GLN A 85 -6.78 -1.82 -8.83
CA GLN A 85 -7.37 -3.08 -8.39
C GLN A 85 -7.37 -3.27 -6.87
N LEU A 86 -6.71 -2.37 -6.12
CA LEU A 86 -6.69 -2.47 -4.67
C LEU A 86 -8.07 -2.21 -4.08
N PRO A 87 -8.41 -2.86 -2.95
CA PRO A 87 -9.67 -2.62 -2.26
C PRO A 87 -9.84 -1.13 -1.95
N SER A 88 -11.01 -0.60 -2.31
CA SER A 88 -11.37 0.81 -2.05
C SER A 88 -12.23 0.95 -0.79
N ASP A 89 -12.81 -0.15 -0.30
CA ASP A 89 -13.53 -0.20 0.95
C ASP A 89 -12.59 -0.47 2.13
N ARG A 90 -13.00 0.01 3.30
CA ARG A 90 -12.21 -0.06 4.53
C ARG A 90 -11.82 -1.50 4.91
N ASN A 91 -12.78 -2.41 4.88
CA ASN A 91 -12.56 -3.78 5.35
C ASN A 91 -11.61 -4.53 4.41
N GLY A 92 -11.83 -4.40 3.10
CA GLY A 92 -10.93 -4.99 2.11
C GLY A 92 -9.51 -4.43 2.21
N ALA A 93 -9.35 -3.12 2.51
CA ALA A 93 -8.02 -2.54 2.72
C ALA A 93 -7.32 -3.13 3.96
N LEU A 94 -8.03 -3.26 5.08
CA LEU A 94 -7.49 -3.86 6.32
C LEU A 94 -7.12 -5.34 6.12
N GLU A 95 -7.98 -6.11 5.45
CA GLU A 95 -7.70 -7.51 5.10
C GLU A 95 -6.47 -7.64 4.19
N ALA A 96 -6.34 -6.76 3.19
CA ALA A 96 -5.18 -6.75 2.31
C ALA A 96 -3.88 -6.42 3.06
N MET A 97 -3.92 -5.52 4.04
CA MET A 97 -2.77 -5.21 4.91
C MET A 97 -2.36 -6.43 5.75
N HIS A 98 -3.32 -7.09 6.40
CA HIS A 98 -3.04 -8.30 7.17
C HIS A 98 -2.42 -9.39 6.30
N ARG A 99 -3.05 -9.68 5.16
CA ARG A 99 -2.55 -10.68 4.21
C ARG A 99 -1.10 -10.41 3.83
N LYS A 100 -0.78 -9.17 3.49
CA LYS A 100 0.56 -8.77 3.04
C LYS A 100 1.62 -8.83 4.15
N MET A 101 1.25 -8.67 5.42
CA MET A 101 2.16 -8.87 6.56
C MET A 101 2.40 -10.36 6.86
N THR A 102 1.45 -11.25 6.54
CA THR A 102 1.51 -12.67 6.90
C THR A 102 2.01 -13.58 5.78
N GLU A 103 1.83 -13.18 4.52
CA GLU A 103 2.28 -13.95 3.37
C GLU A 103 3.79 -13.71 3.16
N PRO A 104 4.61 -14.77 3.01
CA PRO A 104 5.98 -14.61 2.57
C PRO A 104 6.00 -14.02 1.16
N ASP A 105 6.90 -13.07 0.89
CA ASP A 105 7.03 -12.41 -0.40
C ASP A 105 7.32 -13.48 -1.46
N SER A 106 6.31 -13.84 -2.26
CA SER A 106 6.39 -14.87 -3.29
C SER A 106 7.10 -14.34 -4.54
N THR A 107 8.30 -13.79 -4.36
CA THR A 107 9.20 -13.39 -5.43
C THR A 107 10.38 -14.35 -5.52
N GLU A 108 10.08 -15.64 -5.73
CA GLU A 108 11.04 -16.65 -6.19
C GLU A 108 10.48 -17.41 -7.40
N GLU A 109 9.76 -16.76 -8.32
CA GLU A 109 9.43 -17.36 -9.63
C GLU A 109 9.48 -16.29 -10.73
N ASP A 110 10.67 -16.05 -11.26
CA ASP A 110 10.92 -15.58 -12.64
C ASP A 110 12.44 -15.66 -12.93
N ASN A 111 13.05 -16.78 -12.57
CA ASN A 111 14.43 -17.10 -12.95
C ASN A 111 14.47 -18.51 -13.56
N GLN A 112 13.92 -18.63 -14.77
CA GLN A 112 14.20 -19.71 -15.72
C GLN A 112 13.99 -19.22 -17.15
#